data_AF-A0A327TWA8-F1
#
_entry.id   AF-A0A327TWA8-F1
#
_cell.length_a   1.000
_cell.length_b   1.000
_cell.length_c   1.000
_cell.angle_alpha   90.00
_cell.angle_beta   90.00
_cell.angle_gamma   90.00
#
_symmetry.space_group_name_H-M   'P 1'
#
loop_
_entity.id
_entity.type
_entity.pdbx_description
1 polymer ?
#
loop_
_entity_poly.entity_id
_entity_poly.type
_entity_poly.pdbx_seq_one_letter_code
_entity_poly.pdbx_strand_id
1 'polypeptide(L)'
;MRSWDVAISSPKAGAEVSRCLRSVTGAGQVSDGHSLWMAVEFEDGNGGHRVLFSKRAQMNGDTWHTDRIDVGGKGQALNSYTLTAVDVDRATDAMLTSTVVDMAFSTAETRDPGADIWRISYAGYPSGAKPVAQVSVTRAEDDDRSCNDTRAGNKKRQGH
;
A
#
# COMPACT_ATOMS: atom_id res chain seq x y z
N MET A 1 30.80 -3.74 -3.37
CA MET A 1 29.53 -3.66 -2.62
C MET A 1 28.49 -4.44 -3.41
N ARG A 2 27.86 -5.46 -2.80
CA ARG A 2 26.68 -6.09 -3.43
C ARG A 2 25.50 -5.16 -3.16
N SER A 3 24.99 -4.52 -4.19
CA SER A 3 23.67 -3.88 -4.14
C SER A 3 22.66 -5.02 -4.03
N TRP A 4 21.94 -5.08 -2.93
CA TRP A 4 20.80 -5.99 -2.80
C TRP A 4 19.60 -5.25 -3.36
N ASP A 5 19.21 -5.62 -4.58
CA ASP A 5 18.00 -5.10 -5.19
C ASP A 5 16.81 -5.33 -4.25
N VAL A 6 15.98 -4.30 -4.08
CA VAL A 6 14.76 -4.41 -3.27
C VAL A 6 13.83 -5.43 -3.90
N ALA A 7 13.26 -6.31 -3.09
CA ALA A 7 12.29 -7.31 -3.53
C ALA A 7 11.13 -7.41 -2.54
N ILE A 8 9.93 -7.68 -3.04
CA ILE A 8 8.76 -8.03 -2.22
C ILE A 8 8.71 -9.55 -2.10
N SER A 9 8.77 -10.05 -0.88
CA SER A 9 8.79 -11.49 -0.56
C SER A 9 7.40 -12.04 -0.26
N SER A 10 6.51 -11.20 0.30
CA SER A 10 5.12 -11.55 0.57
C SER A 10 4.23 -10.31 0.48
N PRO A 11 3.06 -10.37 -0.19
CA PRO A 11 2.51 -11.54 -0.88
C PRO A 11 3.30 -11.93 -2.15
N LYS A 12 3.11 -13.16 -2.62
CA LYS A 12 3.71 -13.62 -3.89
C LYS A 12 2.95 -13.06 -5.10
N ALA A 13 3.64 -12.96 -6.23
CA ALA A 13 2.99 -12.64 -7.50
C ALA A 13 1.87 -13.63 -7.83
N GLY A 14 0.71 -13.10 -8.23
CA GLY A 14 -0.50 -13.85 -8.54
C GLY A 14 -1.27 -14.37 -7.31
N ALA A 15 -0.86 -13.99 -6.10
CA ALA A 15 -1.59 -14.39 -4.90
C ALA A 15 -2.96 -13.71 -4.84
N GLU A 16 -3.95 -14.46 -4.35
CA GLU A 16 -5.22 -13.91 -3.92
C GLU A 16 -5.07 -13.35 -2.49
N VAL A 17 -5.52 -12.12 -2.25
CA VAL A 17 -5.30 -11.40 -0.99
C VAL A 17 -6.56 -10.70 -0.47
N SER A 18 -6.73 -10.68 0.85
CA SER A 18 -7.80 -9.91 1.50
C SER A 18 -7.64 -8.40 1.24
N ARG A 19 -8.74 -7.64 1.34
CA ARG A 19 -8.69 -6.17 1.20
C ARG A 19 -7.67 -5.55 2.16
N CYS A 20 -7.69 -5.93 3.44
CA CYS A 20 -6.65 -5.51 4.37
C CYS A 20 -5.51 -6.54 4.41
N LEU A 21 -4.36 -6.20 3.81
CA LEU A 21 -3.12 -6.92 4.02
C LEU A 21 -2.54 -6.54 5.37
N ARG A 22 -2.45 -7.52 6.27
CA ARG A 22 -1.87 -7.30 7.61
C ARG A 22 -0.41 -6.90 7.54
N SER A 23 0.35 -7.49 6.62
CA SER A 23 1.76 -7.19 6.42
C SER A 23 2.18 -7.49 4.98
N VAL A 24 2.99 -6.59 4.43
CA VAL A 24 3.78 -6.78 3.21
C VAL A 24 5.23 -6.82 3.65
N THR A 25 6.00 -7.80 3.19
CA THR A 25 7.39 -7.98 3.61
C THR A 25 8.31 -8.15 2.42
N GLY A 26 9.57 -7.83 2.60
CA GLY A 26 10.57 -7.96 1.56
C GLY A 26 12.00 -7.93 2.07
N ALA A 27 12.91 -7.93 1.11
CA ALA A 27 14.35 -7.85 1.33
C ALA A 27 14.95 -6.71 0.50
N GLY A 28 16.20 -6.37 0.80
CA GLY A 28 16.97 -5.35 0.14
C GLY A 28 16.99 -4.02 0.89
N GLN A 29 17.75 -3.07 0.34
CA GLN A 29 18.03 -1.77 0.97
C GLN A 29 17.81 -0.64 -0.03
N VAL A 30 17.48 0.53 0.49
CA VAL A 30 17.43 1.79 -0.28
C VAL A 30 18.71 2.59 -0.05
N SER A 31 18.95 3.57 -0.92
CA SER A 31 20.12 4.45 -0.80
C SER A 31 20.12 5.25 0.51
N ASP A 32 21.29 5.64 1.00
CA ASP A 32 21.39 6.47 2.20
C ASP A 32 20.57 7.76 2.07
N GLY A 33 19.78 8.06 3.10
CA GLY A 33 18.90 9.23 3.12
C GLY A 33 17.59 9.07 2.37
N HIS A 34 17.34 7.90 1.77
CA HIS A 34 16.07 7.54 1.17
C HIS A 34 15.20 6.71 2.13
N SER A 35 13.94 6.55 1.75
CA SER A 35 12.94 5.75 2.45
C SER A 35 12.27 4.78 1.48
N LEU A 36 11.84 3.63 1.99
CA LEU A 36 11.00 2.73 1.21
C LEU A 36 9.53 2.94 1.58
N TRP A 37 8.67 3.08 0.59
CA TRP A 37 7.23 3.24 0.74
C TRP A 37 6.48 2.16 -0.01
N MET A 38 5.34 1.74 0.55
CA MET A 38 4.39 0.90 -0.16
C MET A 38 3.33 1.75 -0.85
N ALA A 39 3.15 1.45 -2.13
CA ALA A 39 2.05 1.95 -2.94
C ALA A 39 1.22 0.79 -3.49
N VAL A 40 -0.02 1.09 -3.86
CA VAL A 40 -0.89 0.18 -4.61
C VAL A 40 -1.36 0.86 -5.87
N GLU A 41 -1.19 0.15 -6.97
CA GLU A 41 -1.47 0.64 -8.31
C GLU A 41 -2.66 -0.10 -8.92
N PHE A 42 -3.48 0.64 -9.66
CA PHE A 42 -4.65 0.12 -10.36
C PHE A 42 -5.01 1.02 -11.55
N GLU A 43 -5.71 0.45 -12.53
CA GLU A 43 -6.34 1.23 -13.60
C GLU A 43 -7.68 1.79 -13.10
N ASP A 44 -7.88 3.10 -13.22
CA ASP A 44 -9.16 3.72 -12.93
C ASP A 44 -10.17 3.50 -14.08
N GLY A 45 -11.45 3.76 -13.81
CA GLY A 45 -12.54 3.54 -14.78
C GLY A 45 -12.43 4.37 -16.07
N ASN A 46 -11.49 5.33 -16.15
CA ASN A 46 -11.20 6.09 -17.36
C ASN A 46 -9.97 5.54 -18.12
N GLY A 47 -9.43 4.40 -17.70
CA GLY A 47 -8.21 3.80 -18.24
C GLY A 47 -6.92 4.50 -17.77
N GLY A 48 -7.00 5.35 -16.74
CA GLY A 48 -5.86 6.04 -16.17
C GLY A 48 -5.16 5.20 -15.11
N HIS A 49 -3.83 5.12 -15.17
CA HIS A 49 -3.04 4.43 -14.15
C HIS A 49 -2.91 5.28 -12.88
N ARG A 50 -3.27 4.73 -11.73
CA ARG A 50 -3.23 5.40 -10.44
C ARG A 50 -2.25 4.73 -9.50
N VAL A 51 -1.56 5.55 -8.70
CA VAL A 51 -0.63 5.11 -7.65
C VAL A 51 -1.12 5.66 -6.30
N LEU A 52 -1.49 4.77 -5.39
CA LEU A 52 -1.93 5.10 -4.03
C LEU A 52 -0.81 4.81 -3.04
N PHE A 53 -0.15 5.85 -2.53
CA PHE A 53 0.84 5.69 -1.45
C PHE A 53 0.12 5.41 -0.13
N SER A 54 0.56 4.38 0.59
CA SER A 54 0.00 4.03 1.90
C SER A 54 0.95 4.35 3.04
N LYS A 55 2.05 3.62 3.16
CA LYS A 55 2.89 3.68 4.35
C LYS A 55 4.36 3.49 4.04
N ARG A 56 5.17 4.16 4.84
CA ARG A 56 6.60 3.93 4.92
C ARG A 56 6.87 2.53 5.50
N ALA A 57 7.80 1.82 4.90
CA ALA A 57 8.30 0.54 5.39
C ALA A 57 9.23 0.74 6.59
N GLN A 58 9.19 -0.23 7.49
CA GLN A 58 10.11 -0.37 8.60
C GLN A 58 11.24 -1.31 8.17
N MET A 59 12.46 -0.76 8.14
CA MET A 59 13.67 -1.50 7.79
C MET A 59 14.22 -2.23 9.03
N ASN A 60 14.68 -3.46 8.84
CA ASN A 60 15.37 -4.28 9.83
C ASN A 60 16.54 -5.02 9.15
N GLY A 61 17.73 -4.42 9.19
CA GLY A 61 18.91 -4.92 8.47
C GLY A 61 18.66 -4.95 6.96
N ASP A 62 18.73 -6.14 6.38
CA ASP A 62 18.52 -6.38 4.95
C ASP A 62 17.07 -6.79 4.62
N THR A 63 16.16 -6.68 5.59
CA THR A 63 14.73 -6.98 5.44
C THR A 63 13.88 -5.76 5.76
N TRP A 64 12.66 -5.75 5.26
CA TRP A 64 11.71 -4.68 5.53
C TRP A 64 10.28 -5.21 5.58
N HIS A 65 9.41 -4.45 6.23
CA HIS A 65 7.98 -4.73 6.26
C HIS A 65 7.14 -3.46 6.32
N THR A 66 5.89 -3.56 5.87
CA THR A 66 4.86 -2.56 6.06
C THR A 66 3.58 -3.23 6.50
N ASP A 67 3.03 -2.77 7.62
CA ASP A 67 1.80 -3.32 8.16
C ASP A 67 0.59 -2.47 7.83
N ARG A 68 -0.53 -3.18 7.64
CA ARG A 68 -1.82 -2.63 7.23
C ARG A 68 -1.64 -1.93 5.90
N ILE A 69 -1.95 -2.63 4.82
CA ILE A 69 -2.05 -2.07 3.46
C ILE A 69 -3.44 -2.46 2.97
N ASP A 70 -4.27 -1.48 2.61
CA ASP A 70 -5.52 -1.80 1.92
C ASP A 70 -5.18 -2.26 0.49
N VAL A 71 -6.05 -3.01 -0.19
CA VAL A 71 -5.85 -3.43 -1.58
C VAL A 71 -7.17 -3.17 -2.27
N GLY A 72 -7.28 -2.01 -2.91
CA GLY A 72 -8.52 -1.54 -3.51
C GLY A 72 -9.58 -1.04 -2.51
N GLY A 73 -10.52 -0.26 -3.04
CA GLY A 73 -11.67 0.25 -2.31
C GLY A 73 -12.79 -0.77 -2.16
N LYS A 74 -13.82 -0.44 -1.36
CA LYS A 74 -14.97 -1.33 -1.10
C LYS A 74 -15.64 -1.79 -2.41
N GLY A 75 -16.01 -3.07 -2.50
CA GLY A 75 -16.74 -3.62 -3.66
C GLY A 75 -15.91 -3.82 -4.93
N GLN A 76 -14.60 -3.56 -4.87
CA GLN A 76 -13.64 -3.81 -5.96
C GLN A 76 -12.96 -5.18 -5.80
N ALA A 77 -13.68 -6.19 -5.30
CA ALA A 77 -13.19 -7.56 -5.20
C ALA A 77 -12.91 -8.15 -6.58
N LEU A 78 -12.06 -9.17 -6.65
CA LEU A 78 -11.67 -9.90 -7.87
C LEU A 78 -10.89 -9.08 -8.91
N ASN A 79 -10.67 -7.78 -8.66
CA ASN A 79 -9.79 -6.96 -9.48
C ASN A 79 -8.31 -7.26 -9.20
N SER A 80 -7.49 -7.00 -10.22
CA SER A 80 -6.03 -7.10 -10.13
C SER A 80 -5.43 -5.77 -9.69
N TYR A 81 -4.49 -5.85 -8.76
CA TYR A 81 -3.75 -4.72 -8.20
C TYR A 81 -2.27 -4.99 -8.29
N THR A 82 -1.46 -3.93 -8.34
CA THR A 82 -0.01 -4.05 -8.21
C THR A 82 0.43 -3.44 -6.88
N LEU A 83 1.05 -4.24 -6.03
CA LEU A 83 1.75 -3.74 -4.84
C LEU A 83 3.16 -3.34 -5.25
N THR A 84 3.57 -2.14 -4.87
CA THR A 84 4.84 -1.59 -5.31
C THR A 84 5.63 -1.02 -4.14
N ALA A 85 6.87 -1.50 -4.01
CA ALA A 85 7.85 -0.90 -3.14
C ALA A 85 8.53 0.24 -3.92
N VAL A 86 8.53 1.42 -3.31
CA VAL A 86 8.95 2.68 -3.93
C VAL A 86 10.09 3.25 -3.12
N ASP A 87 11.25 3.41 -3.74
CA ASP A 87 12.37 4.16 -3.19
C ASP A 87 12.08 5.66 -3.34
N VAL A 88 12.01 6.39 -2.23
CA VAL A 88 11.71 7.81 -2.21
C VAL A 88 12.85 8.61 -1.57
N ASP A 89 13.19 9.73 -2.18
CA ASP A 89 14.16 10.66 -1.61
C ASP A 89 13.62 11.35 -0.34
N ARG A 90 14.50 12.06 0.37
CA ARG A 90 14.16 12.75 1.62
C ARG A 90 13.05 13.80 1.47
N ALA A 91 13.02 14.56 0.38
CA ALA A 91 12.05 15.63 0.19
C ALA A 91 10.65 15.02 -0.03
N THR A 92 10.59 13.97 -0.85
CA THR A 92 9.35 13.24 -1.14
C THR A 92 8.88 12.43 0.07
N ASP A 93 9.78 11.82 0.85
CA ASP A 93 9.45 11.18 2.13
C ASP A 93 8.80 12.15 3.12
N ALA A 94 9.36 13.37 3.25
CA ALA A 94 8.83 14.40 4.13
C ALA A 94 7.43 14.86 3.68
N MET A 95 7.22 15.02 2.38
CA MET A 95 5.91 15.33 1.80
C MET A 95 4.90 14.21 2.05
N LEU A 96 5.24 12.94 1.76
CA LEU A 96 4.38 11.78 1.98
C LEU A 96 4.03 11.57 3.47
N THR A 97 4.97 11.89 4.35
CA THR A 97 4.76 11.78 5.80
C THR A 97 3.86 12.91 6.32
N SER A 98 4.04 14.14 5.86
CA SER A 98 3.28 15.29 6.33
C SER A 98 1.88 15.41 5.72
N THR A 99 1.69 14.83 4.53
CA THR A 99 0.40 14.88 3.83
C THR A 99 -0.40 13.63 4.12
N VAL A 100 -1.56 13.80 4.76
CA VAL A 100 -2.63 12.81 4.79
C VAL A 100 -3.74 13.40 3.93
N VAL A 101 -3.78 13.03 2.65
CA VAL A 101 -4.94 13.32 1.83
C VAL A 101 -6.01 12.34 2.25
N ASP A 102 -7.03 12.91 2.88
CA ASP A 102 -8.29 12.22 2.99
C ASP A 102 -8.82 11.95 1.58
N MET A 103 -9.07 10.69 1.21
CA MET A 103 -9.52 10.34 -0.14
C MET A 103 -10.89 10.92 -0.51
N ALA A 104 -11.50 11.72 0.38
CA ALA A 104 -12.61 12.66 0.20
C ALA A 104 -12.70 13.30 -1.16
N PHE A 105 -11.56 13.76 -1.65
CA PHE A 105 -11.50 14.70 -2.75
C PHE A 105 -11.06 14.05 -4.06
N SER A 106 -10.95 12.72 -4.10
CA SER A 106 -10.71 11.96 -5.33
C SER A 106 -12.03 11.67 -6.04
N THR A 107 -12.14 12.04 -7.32
CA THR A 107 -13.27 11.68 -8.19
C THR A 107 -13.11 10.30 -8.83
N ALA A 108 -12.02 9.57 -8.53
CA ALA A 108 -11.87 8.17 -8.92
C ALA A 108 -12.82 7.29 -8.08
N GLU A 109 -13.25 6.12 -8.60
CA GLU A 109 -14.16 5.17 -7.92
C GLU A 109 -13.54 4.44 -6.70
N THR A 110 -12.81 5.18 -5.87
CA THR A 110 -12.42 4.81 -4.51
C THR A 110 -13.30 5.64 -3.57
N ARG A 111 -14.48 5.11 -3.22
CA ARG A 111 -15.46 5.85 -2.40
C ARG A 111 -15.02 6.07 -0.96
N ASP A 112 -15.58 7.16 -0.44
CA ASP A 112 -15.50 7.87 0.82
C ASP A 112 -14.13 8.10 1.50
N PRO A 113 -13.88 9.37 1.90
CA PRO A 113 -12.79 9.76 2.78
C PRO A 113 -12.70 8.95 4.07
N GLY A 114 -11.49 8.66 4.54
CA GLY A 114 -11.21 8.14 5.88
C GLY A 114 -11.54 6.66 6.12
N ALA A 115 -12.13 5.97 5.14
CA ALA A 115 -12.42 4.54 5.25
C ALA A 115 -11.17 3.67 5.09
N ASP A 116 -10.19 4.11 4.28
CA ASP A 116 -9.00 3.35 3.91
C ASP A 116 -7.72 4.10 4.34
N ILE A 117 -6.62 3.39 4.51
CA ILE A 117 -5.35 3.95 5.03
C ILE A 117 -4.42 4.51 3.96
N TRP A 118 -4.96 4.85 2.80
CA TRP A 118 -4.22 5.54 1.75
C TRP A 118 -3.89 6.96 2.18
N ARG A 119 -2.65 7.40 1.91
CA ARG A 119 -2.22 8.75 2.23
C ARG A 119 -2.39 9.71 1.08
N ILE A 120 -2.03 9.35 -0.14
CA ILE A 120 -2.08 10.24 -1.32
C ILE A 120 -2.26 9.41 -2.59
N SER A 121 -3.00 9.96 -3.56
CA SER A 121 -3.16 9.41 -4.91
C SER A 121 -2.47 10.30 -5.95
N TYR A 122 -1.76 9.68 -6.89
CA TYR A 122 -1.12 10.35 -8.02
C TYR A 122 -1.45 9.67 -9.35
N ALA A 123 -1.42 10.45 -10.44
CA ALA A 123 -1.34 9.93 -11.80
C ALA A 123 0.15 9.65 -12.12
N GLY A 124 0.62 8.48 -11.70
CA GLY A 124 2.04 8.10 -11.77
C GLY A 124 2.86 8.47 -10.52
N TYR A 125 4.18 8.37 -10.64
CA TYR A 125 5.10 8.64 -9.52
C TYR A 125 5.48 10.12 -9.44
N PRO A 126 5.42 10.76 -8.26
CA PRO A 126 5.96 12.11 -8.09
C PRO A 126 7.49 12.10 -8.29
N SER A 127 8.06 13.27 -8.58
CA SER A 127 9.52 13.44 -8.62
C SER A 127 10.16 12.94 -7.33
N GLY A 128 11.30 12.26 -7.45
CA GLY A 128 11.99 11.69 -6.29
C GLY A 128 11.38 10.38 -5.76
N ALA A 129 10.33 9.83 -6.40
CA ALA A 129 9.82 8.49 -6.12
C ALA A 129 10.11 7.55 -7.30
N LYS A 130 10.77 6.43 -7.03
CA LYS A 130 11.14 5.42 -8.02
C LYS A 130 10.60 4.05 -7.62
N PRO A 131 9.75 3.39 -8.44
CA PRO A 131 9.39 2.00 -8.17
C PRO A 131 10.64 1.12 -8.27
N VAL A 132 10.84 0.27 -7.26
CA VAL A 132 12.02 -0.61 -7.17
C VAL A 132 11.67 -2.10 -7.07
N ALA A 133 10.44 -2.43 -6.67
CA ALA A 133 9.92 -3.80 -6.74
C ALA A 133 8.40 -3.81 -6.87
N GLN A 134 7.85 -4.75 -7.65
CA GLN A 134 6.42 -4.85 -7.93
C GLN A 134 5.94 -6.30 -7.86
N VAL A 135 4.71 -6.49 -7.37
CA VAL A 135 4.01 -7.77 -7.40
C VAL A 135 2.55 -7.52 -7.70
N SER A 136 2.03 -8.22 -8.70
CA SER A 136 0.60 -8.26 -8.98
C SER A 136 -0.11 -9.23 -8.05
N VAL A 137 -1.24 -8.82 -7.50
CA VAL A 137 -2.13 -9.63 -6.65
C VAL A 137 -3.56 -9.49 -7.14
N THR A 138 -4.39 -10.49 -6.87
CA THR A 138 -5.82 -10.40 -7.09
C THR A 138 -6.50 -10.24 -5.74
N ARG A 139 -7.45 -9.32 -5.65
CA ARG A 139 -8.18 -9.15 -4.41
C ARG A 139 -9.23 -10.24 -4.26
N ALA A 140 -9.19 -10.96 -3.14
CA ALA A 140 -10.16 -11.99 -2.78
C ALA A 140 -11.59 -11.43 -2.69
N GLU A 141 -12.59 -12.28 -2.93
CA GLU A 141 -14.01 -11.95 -2.74
C GLU A 141 -14.40 -11.94 -1.27
N ASP A 142 -13.76 -12.78 -0.46
CA ASP A 142 -13.98 -12.86 0.96
C ASP A 142 -13.14 -11.82 1.72
N ASP A 143 -13.81 -11.02 2.53
CA ASP A 143 -13.24 -9.93 3.35
C ASP A 143 -13.05 -8.57 2.66
N ASP A 144 -14.14 -7.80 2.67
CA ASP A 144 -14.23 -6.41 2.22
C ASP A 144 -13.83 -5.39 3.31
N ARG A 145 -13.26 -5.84 4.44
CA ARG A 145 -12.87 -4.95 5.55
C ARG A 145 -11.60 -4.19 5.22
N SER A 146 -11.65 -2.88 5.43
CA SER A 146 -10.47 -2.02 5.43
C SER A 146 -9.62 -2.26 6.68
N CYS A 147 -8.33 -1.98 6.56
CA CYS A 147 -7.39 -1.97 7.67
C CYS A 147 -7.68 -0.91 8.74
N ASN A 148 -8.52 0.09 8.45
CA ASN A 148 -8.98 1.08 9.41
C ASN A 148 -10.25 0.66 10.18
N ASP A 149 -10.89 -0.47 9.82
CA ASP A 149 -12.09 -0.94 10.52
C ASP A 149 -11.75 -1.46 11.93
N THR A 150 -11.92 -0.59 12.92
CA THR A 150 -11.63 -0.85 14.34
C THR A 150 -12.69 -1.72 15.04
N ARG A 151 -13.74 -2.18 14.34
CA ARG A 151 -14.82 -2.99 14.95
C ARG A 151 -14.41 -4.38 15.43
N ALA A 152 -13.14 -4.76 15.30
CA ALA A 152 -12.58 -6.00 15.84
C ALA A 152 -12.01 -5.88 17.28
N GLY A 153 -12.34 -4.83 18.04
CA GLY A 153 -11.88 -4.67 19.43
C GLY A 153 -12.83 -5.13 20.54
N ASN A 154 -14.11 -5.42 20.26
CA ASN A 154 -15.12 -5.56 21.33
C ASN A 154 -16.15 -6.69 21.14
N LYS A 155 -15.73 -7.85 20.61
CA LYS A 155 -16.51 -9.09 20.69
C LYS A 155 -15.70 -10.22 21.33
N LYS A 156 -15.32 -10.05 22.60
CA LYS A 156 -15.05 -11.15 23.55
C LYS A 156 -14.93 -10.59 24.96
N ARG A 157 -16.07 -10.30 25.59
CA ARG A 157 -16.28 -10.27 27.05
C ARG A 157 -17.75 -9.98 27.39
N GLN A 158 -18.65 -10.83 26.91
CA GLN A 158 -19.91 -11.09 27.60
C GLN A 158 -20.14 -12.60 27.53
N GLY A 159 -20.02 -13.25 28.68
CA GLY A 159 -20.11 -14.70 28.81
C GLY A 159 -19.29 -15.20 30.00
N HIS A 160 -19.70 -14.82 31.21
CA HIS A 160 -20.06 -15.75 32.29
C HIS A 160 -20.63 -14.98 33.48
#